data_AF-A0A8S1U8N6-F1
#
_entry.id   AF-A0A8S1U8N6-F1
#
_cell.length_a   1.000
_cell.length_b   1.000
_cell.length_c   1.000
_cell.angle_alpha   90.00
_cell.angle_beta   90.00
_cell.angle_gamma   90.00
#
_symmetry.space_group_name_H-M   'P 1'
#
loop_
_entity.id
_entity.type
_entity.pdbx_description
1 polymer ?
#
loop_
_entity_poly.entity_id
_entity_poly.type
_entity_poly.pdbx_seq_one_letter_code
_entity_poly.pdbx_strand_id
1 'polypeptide(L)'
;MEFEKQLYRIHERILGGQLLRKILRVGSYLFPILTILGLIFIFLLQFREQYNHFLDQENHEYFNNETIYIFNITDTELKEKNESYLSMKFTINKTFLFMSSDFQKKYNFSVVTHFIDVDFYIKGFNSILCLATDLETMFIIDFLDSYQESNIQLLNQQTNETWSWDIQQFDRNNVVAYDERIYTTLITLIKCVLGIFLQSILASIYMKMSIICAPIFIIYMVSCMSICQNEDIQAQAIVVAFPWVGQYLNILNRNHKLKQELLKAFIQMLILFYLIYFFQFSGYSGSIQLFTKSYPRGLSENFFSSFLLNEFACIIFLRTRSSLYFIPKYIALTYILFLYYFETTIYGYYNLAFQICICSQFTILSSFLLYFEIAALEWSTISPYTPSFDRPRVFYTPLFNINWMNDIPTLWTMFYPLCGRRYFQIQNLALVDKNYILLNNLLNQEQNVENAPIQVPNLLAQDVLPQPQQVIQPEIQNDQINQQIVINVDNILGNDQPQQQNQLL
;
A
#
# COMPACT_ATOMS: atom_id res chain seq x y z
N MET A 1 11.36 13.58 14.90
CA MET A 1 10.45 12.86 15.84
C MET A 1 9.06 13.50 15.94
N GLU A 2 8.97 14.84 15.96
CA GLU A 2 7.70 15.56 16.14
C GLU A 2 6.63 15.24 15.08
N PHE A 3 7.03 14.98 13.83
CA PHE A 3 6.12 14.50 12.79
C PHE A 3 5.35 13.24 13.20
N GLU A 4 6.04 12.24 13.74
CA GLU A 4 5.44 10.98 14.16
C GLU A 4 4.48 11.14 15.33
N LYS A 5 4.71 12.15 16.19
CA LYS A 5 3.81 12.48 17.30
C LYS A 5 2.52 13.12 16.82
N GLN A 6 2.60 13.98 15.81
CA GLN A 6 1.39 14.54 15.19
C GLN A 6 0.58 13.45 14.50
N LEU A 7 1.24 12.53 13.78
CA LEU A 7 0.56 11.36 13.24
C LEU A 7 -0.04 10.47 14.34
N TYR A 8 0.64 10.28 15.47
CA TYR A 8 0.09 9.53 16.60
C TYR A 8 -1.16 10.19 17.19
N ARG A 9 -1.19 11.53 17.33
CA ARG A 9 -2.39 12.25 17.76
C ARG A 9 -3.56 12.07 16.79
N ILE A 10 -3.28 12.13 15.48
CA ILE A 10 -4.27 11.88 14.45
C ILE A 10 -4.78 10.44 14.55
N HIS A 11 -3.88 9.46 14.67
CA HIS A 11 -4.20 8.05 14.89
C HIS A 11 -5.11 7.83 16.11
N GLU A 12 -4.72 8.36 17.28
CA GLU A 12 -5.48 8.24 18.52
C GLU A 12 -6.89 8.86 18.38
N ARG A 13 -6.99 10.04 17.78
CA ARG A 13 -8.27 10.71 17.54
C ARG A 13 -9.16 9.93 16.59
N ILE A 14 -8.60 9.37 15.52
CA ILE A 14 -9.33 8.62 14.51
C ILE A 14 -9.81 7.28 15.09
N LEU A 15 -8.92 6.49 15.70
CA LEU A 15 -9.24 5.16 16.26
C LEU A 15 -10.03 5.22 17.58
N GLY A 16 -9.96 6.34 18.31
CA GLY A 16 -10.81 6.61 19.48
C GLY A 16 -12.28 6.85 19.13
N GLY A 17 -12.60 7.18 17.88
CA GLY A 17 -13.97 7.45 17.43
C GLY A 17 -14.85 6.20 17.41
N GLN A 18 -15.99 6.24 18.12
CA GLN A 18 -16.96 5.11 18.15
C GLN A 18 -17.49 4.73 16.76
N LEU A 19 -17.71 5.73 15.88
CA LEU A 19 -18.20 5.49 14.52
C LEU A 19 -17.19 4.66 13.72
N LEU A 20 -15.90 5.02 13.77
CA LEU A 20 -14.88 4.27 13.05
C LEU A 20 -14.73 2.85 13.59
N ARG A 21 -14.80 2.65 14.91
CA ARG A 21 -14.79 1.30 15.50
C ARG A 21 -15.95 0.43 14.96
N LYS A 22 -17.14 1.00 14.79
CA LYS A 22 -18.28 0.32 14.16
C LYS A 22 -18.02 0.02 12.68
N ILE A 23 -17.52 0.99 11.92
CA ILE A 23 -17.19 0.81 10.49
C ILE A 23 -16.14 -0.29 10.31
N LEU A 24 -15.05 -0.25 11.07
CA LEU A 24 -13.99 -1.26 11.02
C LEU A 24 -14.53 -2.64 11.39
N ARG A 25 -15.39 -2.73 12.42
CA ARG A 25 -16.04 -4.00 12.82
C ARG A 25 -16.88 -4.57 11.68
N VAL A 26 -17.74 -3.76 11.05
CA VAL A 26 -18.52 -4.19 9.89
C VAL A 26 -17.59 -4.59 8.73
N GLY A 27 -16.57 -3.77 8.43
CA GLY A 27 -15.59 -4.04 7.40
C GLY A 27 -14.83 -5.35 7.60
N SER A 28 -14.46 -5.68 8.85
CA SER A 28 -13.76 -6.93 9.19
C SER A 28 -14.58 -8.20 8.93
N TYR A 29 -15.91 -8.09 8.80
CA TYR A 29 -16.77 -9.20 8.39
C TYR A 29 -17.17 -9.11 6.92
N LEU A 30 -17.48 -7.91 6.43
CA LEU A 30 -17.94 -7.67 5.06
C LEU A 30 -16.85 -8.01 4.03
N PHE A 31 -15.64 -7.49 4.20
CA PHE A 31 -14.57 -7.68 3.24
C PHE A 31 -14.14 -9.15 3.08
N PRO A 32 -14.00 -9.97 4.15
CA PRO A 32 -13.71 -11.40 3.96
C PRO A 32 -14.82 -12.14 3.23
N ILE A 33 -16.10 -11.80 3.48
CA ILE A 33 -17.23 -12.38 2.73
C ILE A 33 -17.11 -12.02 1.25
N LEU A 34 -16.82 -10.77 0.91
CA LEU A 34 -16.61 -10.33 -0.47
C LEU A 34 -15.40 -11.02 -1.12
N THR A 35 -14.29 -11.20 -0.39
CA THR A 35 -13.13 -11.95 -0.85
C THR A 35 -13.49 -13.41 -1.16
N ILE A 36 -14.22 -14.08 -0.27
CA ILE A 36 -14.65 -15.48 -0.47
C ILE A 36 -15.62 -15.58 -1.65
N LEU A 37 -16.61 -14.68 -1.74
CA LEU A 37 -17.53 -14.64 -2.88
C LEU A 37 -16.80 -14.41 -4.19
N GLY A 38 -15.85 -13.48 -4.25
CA GLY A 38 -15.03 -13.26 -5.44
C GLY A 38 -14.20 -14.49 -5.82
N LEU A 39 -13.61 -15.19 -4.85
CA LEU A 39 -12.90 -16.45 -5.12
C LEU A 39 -13.84 -17.53 -5.66
N ILE A 40 -15.05 -17.63 -5.11
CA ILE A 40 -16.10 -18.52 -5.63
C ILE A 40 -16.47 -18.13 -7.06
N PHE A 41 -16.61 -16.85 -7.38
CA PHE A 41 -16.89 -16.40 -8.74
C PHE A 41 -15.76 -16.76 -9.70
N ILE A 42 -14.49 -16.51 -9.36
CA ILE A 42 -13.35 -16.93 -10.18
C ILE A 42 -13.36 -18.45 -10.41
N PHE A 43 -13.65 -19.23 -9.36
CA PHE A 43 -13.77 -20.68 -9.48
C PHE A 43 -14.92 -21.08 -10.42
N LEU A 44 -16.11 -20.52 -10.24
CA LEU A 44 -17.28 -20.82 -11.08
C LEU A 44 -17.06 -20.40 -12.55
N LEU A 45 -16.34 -19.32 -12.79
CA LEU A 45 -15.95 -18.87 -14.12
C LEU A 45 -15.04 -19.88 -14.86
N GLN A 46 -14.32 -20.75 -14.14
CA GLN A 46 -13.54 -21.84 -14.75
C GLN A 46 -14.42 -22.98 -15.27
N PHE A 47 -15.63 -23.15 -14.72
CA PHE A 47 -16.60 -24.17 -15.16
C PHE A 47 -17.68 -23.62 -16.09
N ARG A 48 -17.55 -22.35 -16.50
CA ARG A 48 -18.49 -21.75 -17.42
C ARG A 48 -18.53 -22.55 -18.72
N GLU A 49 -19.73 -22.78 -19.24
CA GLU A 49 -19.87 -23.24 -20.63
C GLU A 49 -19.27 -22.17 -21.55
N GLN A 50 -18.14 -22.51 -22.16
CA GLN A 50 -17.46 -21.63 -23.09
C GLN A 50 -18.24 -21.61 -24.41
N TYR A 51 -18.36 -20.42 -25.00
CA TYR A 51 -19.00 -20.29 -26.30
C TYR A 51 -18.05 -20.79 -27.39
N ASN A 52 -18.01 -22.10 -27.61
CA ASN A 52 -17.17 -22.75 -28.60
C ASN A 52 -17.67 -22.56 -30.05
N HIS A 53 -18.80 -21.87 -30.26
CA HIS A 53 -19.40 -21.74 -31.59
C HIS A 53 -18.56 -20.85 -32.54
N PHE A 54 -17.53 -20.16 -32.06
CA PHE A 54 -16.52 -19.58 -32.96
C PHE A 54 -15.83 -20.67 -33.83
N LEU A 55 -15.82 -21.93 -33.37
CA LEU A 55 -15.29 -23.08 -34.10
C LEU A 55 -16.34 -23.76 -35.00
N ASP A 56 -17.63 -23.67 -34.65
CA ASP A 56 -18.71 -24.37 -35.36
C ASP A 56 -19.34 -23.57 -36.52
N GLN A 57 -19.02 -22.29 -36.70
CA GLN A 57 -19.39 -21.56 -37.93
C GLN A 57 -18.52 -22.02 -39.11
N GLU A 58 -18.95 -23.14 -39.69
CA GLU A 58 -18.66 -23.71 -41.02
C GLU A 58 -17.46 -23.12 -41.80
N ASN A 59 -16.48 -24.00 -41.99
CA ASN A 59 -15.27 -23.90 -42.81
C ASN A 59 -14.12 -23.08 -42.19
N HIS A 60 -13.11 -23.81 -41.73
CA HIS A 60 -11.72 -23.40 -41.55
C HIS A 60 -11.09 -22.87 -42.88
N GLU A 61 -11.74 -21.93 -43.56
CA GLU A 61 -10.99 -21.00 -44.40
C GLU A 61 -10.28 -20.06 -43.43
N TYR A 62 -8.98 -20.29 -43.27
CA TYR A 62 -8.06 -19.43 -42.52
C TYR A 62 -8.47 -17.96 -42.70
N PHE A 63 -8.77 -17.28 -41.57
CA PHE A 63 -9.05 -15.85 -41.57
C PHE A 63 -8.07 -15.15 -42.49
N ASN A 64 -8.59 -14.45 -43.51
CA ASN A 64 -7.73 -13.85 -44.50
C ASN A 64 -6.99 -12.68 -43.83
N ASN A 65 -5.66 -12.68 -43.94
CA ASN A 65 -4.79 -11.61 -43.42
C ASN A 65 -5.17 -10.21 -43.92
N GLU A 66 -5.91 -10.12 -45.01
CA GLU A 66 -6.37 -8.88 -45.65
C GLU A 66 -7.78 -8.42 -45.21
N THR A 67 -8.52 -9.23 -44.45
CA THR A 67 -9.90 -8.96 -44.05
C THR A 67 -9.97 -8.42 -42.63
N ILE A 68 -10.80 -7.40 -42.44
CA ILE A 68 -11.15 -6.86 -41.13
C ILE A 68 -12.45 -7.49 -40.67
N TYR A 69 -12.45 -8.08 -39.48
CA TYR A 69 -13.63 -8.70 -38.90
C TYR A 69 -14.20 -7.81 -37.81
N ILE A 70 -15.52 -7.64 -37.79
CA ILE A 70 -16.25 -6.87 -36.76
C ILE A 70 -17.22 -7.82 -36.09
N PHE A 71 -17.04 -8.06 -34.80
CA PHE A 71 -17.93 -8.85 -33.96
C PHE A 71 -18.83 -7.91 -33.16
N ASN A 72 -20.13 -7.93 -33.47
CA ASN A 72 -21.15 -7.16 -32.77
C ASN A 72 -21.96 -8.09 -31.87
N ILE A 73 -21.95 -7.85 -30.56
CA ILE A 73 -22.83 -8.53 -29.61
C ILE A 73 -24.14 -7.74 -29.53
N THR A 74 -25.23 -8.36 -30.00
CA THR A 74 -26.53 -7.71 -30.18
C THR A 74 -27.67 -8.63 -29.77
N ASP A 75 -28.72 -8.08 -29.19
CA ASP A 75 -30.04 -8.74 -29.18
C ASP A 75 -30.79 -8.40 -30.48
N THR A 76 -31.83 -9.17 -30.79
CA THR A 76 -32.82 -8.97 -31.87
C THR A 76 -33.25 -7.51 -32.02
N GLU A 77 -33.63 -6.82 -30.93
CA GLU A 77 -34.07 -5.42 -30.97
C GLU A 77 -32.95 -4.44 -31.37
N LEU A 78 -31.74 -4.64 -30.85
CA LEU A 78 -30.60 -3.77 -31.18
C LEU A 78 -30.07 -4.03 -32.58
N LYS A 79 -30.14 -5.29 -33.03
CA LYS A 79 -29.79 -5.68 -34.39
C LYS A 79 -30.65 -4.95 -35.43
N GLU A 80 -31.96 -4.80 -35.18
CA GLU A 80 -32.84 -4.00 -36.05
C GLU A 80 -32.44 -2.52 -36.10
N LYS A 81 -31.86 -1.98 -35.02
CA LYS A 81 -31.38 -0.60 -34.92
C LYS A 81 -29.94 -0.40 -35.42
N ASN A 82 -29.24 -1.46 -35.82
CA ASN A 82 -27.80 -1.47 -36.06
C ASN A 82 -26.96 -0.98 -34.86
N GLU A 83 -27.44 -1.23 -33.65
CA GLU A 83 -26.73 -0.93 -32.40
C GLU A 83 -26.17 -2.23 -31.79
N SER A 84 -25.14 -2.12 -30.96
CA SER A 84 -24.55 -3.27 -30.27
C SER A 84 -24.16 -2.94 -28.84
N TYR A 85 -24.27 -3.94 -27.96
CA TYR A 85 -23.79 -3.83 -26.58
C TYR A 85 -22.26 -3.75 -26.55
N LEU A 86 -21.61 -4.53 -27.41
CA LEU A 86 -20.17 -4.55 -27.58
C LEU A 86 -19.84 -4.72 -29.06
N SER A 87 -18.88 -3.94 -29.56
CA SER A 87 -18.35 -4.06 -30.92
C SER A 87 -16.84 -4.21 -30.88
N MET A 88 -16.36 -5.37 -31.32
CA MET A 88 -14.94 -5.73 -31.32
C MET A 88 -14.45 -5.88 -32.76
N LYS A 89 -13.39 -5.15 -33.10
CA LYS A 89 -12.70 -5.24 -34.38
C LYS A 89 -11.50 -6.17 -34.24
N PHE A 90 -11.40 -7.15 -35.13
CA PHE A 90 -10.32 -8.13 -35.18
C PHE A 90 -9.59 -8.07 -36.53
N THR A 91 -8.27 -8.23 -36.49
CA THR A 91 -7.42 -8.43 -37.66
C THR A 91 -6.13 -9.15 -37.25
N ILE A 92 -5.59 -9.96 -38.14
CA ILE A 92 -4.27 -10.59 -37.99
C ILE A 92 -3.17 -9.55 -38.26
N ASN A 93 -3.39 -8.64 -39.23
CA ASN A 93 -2.44 -7.58 -39.55
C ASN A 93 -2.65 -6.38 -38.63
N LYS A 94 -1.64 -6.09 -37.81
CA LYS A 94 -1.64 -5.03 -36.80
C LYS A 94 -1.95 -3.64 -37.37
N THR A 95 -1.54 -3.39 -38.61
CA THR A 95 -1.68 -2.07 -39.24
C THR A 95 -3.13 -1.74 -39.61
N PHE A 96 -3.96 -2.74 -39.91
CA PHE A 96 -5.34 -2.52 -40.40
C PHE A 96 -6.31 -2.12 -39.28
N LEU A 97 -5.97 -2.43 -38.03
CA LEU A 97 -6.79 -2.12 -36.86
C LEU A 97 -7.01 -0.60 -36.73
N PHE A 98 -5.95 0.18 -36.91
CA PHE A 98 -5.91 1.63 -36.69
C PHE A 98 -6.24 2.48 -37.91
N MET A 99 -6.48 1.87 -39.06
CA MET A 99 -6.85 2.61 -40.27
C MET A 99 -8.24 3.25 -40.11
N SER A 100 -8.38 4.48 -40.59
CA SER A 100 -9.68 5.15 -40.64
C SER A 100 -10.63 4.43 -41.61
N SER A 101 -11.92 4.54 -41.37
CA SER A 101 -12.96 3.98 -42.25
C SER A 101 -12.90 4.56 -43.67
N ASP A 102 -12.52 5.82 -43.82
CA ASP A 102 -12.33 6.46 -45.13
C ASP A 102 -11.16 5.84 -45.90
N PHE A 103 -10.05 5.54 -45.21
CA PHE A 103 -8.92 4.84 -45.81
C PHE A 103 -9.31 3.42 -46.21
N GLN A 104 -10.06 2.72 -45.35
CA GLN A 104 -10.55 1.38 -45.65
C GLN A 104 -11.44 1.35 -46.91
N LYS A 105 -12.35 2.31 -47.04
CA LYS A 105 -13.21 2.48 -48.23
C LYS A 105 -12.42 2.83 -49.48
N LYS A 106 -11.41 3.70 -49.37
CA LYS A 106 -10.60 4.15 -50.50
C LYS A 106 -9.81 3.01 -51.16
N TYR A 107 -9.34 2.05 -50.36
CA TYR A 107 -8.51 0.93 -50.82
C TYR A 107 -9.26 -0.41 -50.88
N ASN A 108 -10.59 -0.39 -50.78
CA ASN A 108 -11.46 -1.57 -50.91
C ASN A 108 -11.09 -2.74 -49.98
N PHE A 109 -10.81 -2.45 -48.70
CA PHE A 109 -10.60 -3.51 -47.72
C PHE A 109 -11.89 -4.31 -47.51
N SER A 110 -11.78 -5.65 -47.44
CA SER A 110 -12.90 -6.52 -47.08
C SER A 110 -13.21 -6.36 -45.60
N VAL A 111 -14.47 -6.06 -45.29
CA VAL A 111 -14.99 -5.99 -43.92
C VAL A 111 -16.10 -7.01 -43.76
N VAL A 112 -15.91 -7.97 -42.86
CA VAL A 112 -16.90 -9.00 -42.55
C VAL A 112 -17.47 -8.71 -41.17
N THR A 113 -18.79 -8.64 -41.06
CA THR A 113 -19.48 -8.37 -39.79
C THR A 113 -20.18 -9.62 -39.30
N HIS A 114 -19.83 -10.07 -38.10
CA HIS A 114 -20.46 -11.17 -37.39
C HIS A 114 -21.35 -10.61 -36.29
N PHE A 115 -22.58 -11.13 -36.21
CA PHE A 115 -23.51 -10.80 -35.14
C PHE A 115 -23.61 -11.98 -34.18
N ILE A 116 -23.30 -11.74 -32.92
CA ILE A 116 -23.37 -12.73 -31.84
C ILE A 116 -24.55 -12.37 -30.96
N ASP A 117 -25.40 -13.35 -30.67
CA ASP A 117 -26.53 -13.16 -29.78
C ASP A 117 -26.04 -12.91 -28.35
N VAL A 118 -26.51 -11.85 -27.71
CA VAL A 118 -26.15 -11.50 -26.33
C VAL A 118 -26.60 -12.57 -25.33
N ASP A 119 -27.62 -13.34 -25.70
CA ASP A 119 -28.20 -14.38 -24.88
C ASP A 119 -27.19 -15.46 -24.47
N PHE A 120 -26.13 -15.69 -25.25
CA PHE A 120 -25.06 -16.62 -24.87
C PHE A 120 -24.31 -16.19 -23.61
N TYR A 121 -24.21 -14.89 -23.36
CA TYR A 121 -23.53 -14.32 -22.20
C TYR A 121 -24.48 -13.98 -21.06
N ILE A 122 -25.74 -13.66 -21.36
CA ILE A 122 -26.70 -13.13 -20.38
C ILE A 122 -27.79 -14.16 -19.97
N LYS A 123 -27.90 -15.33 -20.61
CA LYS A 123 -28.87 -16.35 -20.16
C LYS A 123 -28.34 -17.23 -19.02
N GLY A 124 -29.27 -17.66 -18.16
CA GLY A 124 -29.03 -18.68 -17.14
C GLY A 124 -27.93 -18.28 -16.14
N PHE A 125 -27.00 -19.20 -15.90
CA PHE A 125 -25.90 -19.01 -14.95
C PHE A 125 -24.89 -17.94 -15.41
N ASN A 126 -24.71 -17.77 -16.73
CA ASN A 126 -23.80 -16.78 -17.30
C ASN A 126 -24.21 -15.33 -16.97
N SER A 127 -25.51 -15.08 -16.76
CA SER A 127 -26.00 -13.77 -16.30
C SER A 127 -25.33 -13.28 -15.02
N ILE A 128 -25.22 -14.18 -14.03
CA ILE A 128 -24.65 -13.88 -12.71
C ILE A 128 -23.14 -13.67 -12.85
N LEU A 129 -22.49 -14.48 -13.69
CA LEU A 129 -21.07 -14.37 -13.97
C LEU A 129 -20.73 -13.06 -14.71
N CYS A 130 -21.55 -12.65 -15.68
CA CYS A 130 -21.40 -11.41 -16.43
C CYS A 130 -21.51 -10.18 -15.52
N LEU A 131 -22.40 -10.22 -14.52
CA LEU A 131 -22.51 -9.16 -13.51
C LEU A 131 -21.25 -9.01 -12.64
N ALA A 132 -20.43 -10.06 -12.51
CA ALA A 132 -19.22 -10.02 -11.70
C ALA A 132 -17.97 -9.53 -12.44
N THR A 133 -17.91 -9.64 -13.78
CA THR A 133 -16.65 -9.42 -14.53
C THR A 133 -16.71 -8.45 -15.70
N ASP A 134 -17.87 -8.19 -16.29
CA ASP A 134 -18.09 -7.51 -17.58
C ASP A 134 -18.11 -8.44 -18.81
N LEU A 135 -18.98 -8.09 -19.77
CA LEU A 135 -19.22 -8.80 -21.04
C LEU A 135 -17.97 -8.87 -21.91
N GLU A 136 -17.19 -7.78 -21.94
CA GLU A 136 -15.97 -7.65 -22.73
C GLU A 136 -14.91 -8.68 -22.33
N THR A 137 -14.68 -8.84 -21.02
CA THR A 137 -13.75 -9.85 -20.49
C THR A 137 -14.19 -11.26 -20.88
N MET A 138 -15.50 -11.55 -20.79
CA MET A 138 -16.03 -12.85 -21.17
C MET A 138 -15.82 -13.14 -22.65
N PHE A 139 -16.13 -12.18 -23.52
CA PHE A 139 -15.92 -12.27 -24.96
C PHE A 139 -14.45 -12.49 -25.31
N ILE A 140 -13.53 -11.72 -24.71
CA ILE A 140 -12.09 -11.86 -25.00
C ILE A 140 -11.59 -13.26 -24.63
N ILE A 141 -12.03 -13.82 -23.50
CA ILE A 141 -11.63 -15.17 -23.08
C ILE A 141 -12.16 -16.23 -24.07
N ASP A 142 -13.46 -16.19 -24.41
CA ASP A 142 -14.03 -17.14 -25.38
C ASP A 142 -13.38 -16.99 -26.76
N PHE A 143 -13.04 -15.76 -27.15
CA PHE A 143 -12.31 -15.48 -28.39
C PHE A 143 -10.90 -16.08 -28.37
N LEU A 144 -10.12 -15.85 -27.30
CA LEU A 144 -8.74 -16.35 -27.21
C LEU A 144 -8.66 -17.87 -27.18
N ASP A 145 -9.61 -18.53 -26.51
CA ASP A 145 -9.66 -19.98 -26.47
C ASP A 145 -9.93 -20.59 -27.86
N SER A 146 -10.63 -19.84 -28.72
CA SER A 146 -10.93 -20.24 -30.10
C SER A 146 -9.78 -20.03 -31.08
N TYR A 147 -8.81 -19.15 -30.78
CA TYR A 147 -7.81 -18.67 -31.74
C TYR A 147 -6.36 -18.79 -31.27
N GLN A 148 -5.89 -20.01 -30.99
CA GLN A 148 -4.55 -20.21 -30.40
C GLN A 148 -3.38 -20.12 -31.40
N GLU A 149 -3.62 -20.23 -32.71
CA GLU A 149 -2.56 -20.44 -33.71
C GLU A 149 -2.08 -19.16 -34.44
N SER A 150 -2.62 -17.98 -34.10
CA SER A 150 -2.32 -16.75 -34.84
C SER A 150 -2.01 -15.55 -33.94
N ASN A 151 -1.29 -14.57 -34.49
CA ASN A 151 -1.11 -13.29 -33.80
C ASN A 151 -2.44 -12.54 -33.85
N ILE A 152 -2.99 -12.26 -32.67
CA ILE A 152 -4.31 -11.67 -32.54
C ILE A 152 -4.18 -10.21 -32.14
N GLN A 153 -4.96 -9.35 -32.80
CA GLN A 153 -5.25 -8.02 -32.29
C GLN A 153 -6.75 -7.74 -32.26
N LEU A 154 -7.20 -7.24 -31.12
CA LEU A 154 -8.57 -6.81 -30.89
C LEU A 154 -8.59 -5.32 -30.56
N LEU A 155 -9.57 -4.60 -31.09
CA LEU A 155 -9.90 -3.22 -30.75
C LEU A 155 -11.37 -3.15 -30.36
N ASN A 156 -11.66 -2.66 -29.17
CA ASN A 156 -13.02 -2.30 -28.81
C ASN A 156 -13.36 -0.96 -29.44
N GLN A 157 -14.40 -0.93 -30.29
CA GLN A 157 -14.77 0.27 -31.02
C GLN A 157 -15.40 1.37 -30.13
N GLN A 158 -15.95 1.00 -28.97
CA GLN A 158 -16.57 1.94 -28.04
C GLN A 158 -15.53 2.59 -27.12
N THR A 159 -14.62 1.80 -26.55
CA THR A 159 -13.62 2.28 -25.58
C THR A 159 -12.30 2.69 -26.22
N ASN A 160 -12.06 2.31 -27.49
CA ASN A 160 -10.79 2.40 -28.20
C ASN A 160 -9.64 1.64 -27.51
N GLU A 161 -9.96 0.66 -26.68
CA GLU A 161 -8.96 -0.20 -26.04
C GLU A 161 -8.46 -1.25 -27.02
N THR A 162 -7.16 -1.53 -26.98
CA THR A 162 -6.51 -2.51 -27.84
C THR A 162 -5.83 -3.59 -27.03
N TRP A 163 -5.99 -4.82 -27.49
CA TRP A 163 -5.28 -5.97 -26.97
C TRP A 163 -4.54 -6.66 -28.10
N SER A 164 -3.36 -7.17 -27.77
CA SER A 164 -2.51 -7.86 -28.73
C SER A 164 -1.84 -9.03 -28.06
N TRP A 165 -1.98 -10.20 -28.69
CA TRP A 165 -1.33 -11.42 -28.23
C TRP A 165 -0.53 -11.99 -29.38
N ASP A 166 0.74 -12.31 -29.08
CA ASP A 166 1.63 -12.94 -30.03
C ASP A 166 1.59 -14.47 -29.84
N ILE A 167 1.79 -15.24 -30.91
CA ILE A 167 1.73 -16.72 -30.91
C ILE A 167 2.62 -17.33 -29.81
N GLN A 168 3.80 -16.72 -29.57
CA GLN A 168 4.74 -17.15 -28.52
C GLN A 168 4.14 -17.12 -27.10
N GLN A 169 3.12 -16.29 -26.86
CA GLN A 169 2.44 -16.24 -25.56
C GLN A 169 1.49 -17.43 -25.37
N PHE A 170 0.92 -17.97 -26.45
CA PHE A 170 0.07 -19.17 -26.43
C PHE A 170 0.92 -20.44 -26.28
N ASP A 171 2.02 -20.56 -27.05
CA ASP A 171 2.91 -21.73 -27.03
C ASP A 171 3.52 -21.98 -25.63
N ARG A 172 3.87 -20.91 -24.92
CA ARG A 172 4.42 -20.98 -23.56
C ARG A 172 3.47 -21.62 -22.55
N ASN A 173 2.17 -21.61 -22.79
CA ASN A 173 1.20 -22.22 -21.89
C ASN A 173 0.98 -23.71 -22.17
N ASN A 174 1.22 -24.16 -23.41
CA ASN A 174 0.82 -25.50 -23.85
C ASN A 174 1.97 -26.52 -23.91
N VAL A 175 3.23 -26.11 -24.17
CA VAL A 175 4.31 -27.08 -24.54
C VAL A 175 5.65 -26.80 -23.84
N VAL A 176 5.64 -26.52 -22.55
CA VAL A 176 6.88 -26.26 -21.80
C VAL A 176 7.25 -27.50 -20.97
N ALA A 177 8.48 -28.00 -21.16
CA ALA A 177 9.03 -29.06 -20.33
C ALA A 177 8.96 -28.67 -18.83
N TYR A 178 8.74 -29.64 -17.95
CA TYR A 178 8.53 -29.39 -16.52
C TYR A 178 9.60 -28.48 -15.89
N ASP A 179 10.87 -28.67 -16.25
CA ASP A 179 12.00 -27.88 -15.74
C ASP A 179 11.94 -26.41 -16.17
N GLU A 180 11.57 -26.14 -17.42
CA GLU A 180 11.42 -24.79 -17.95
C GLU A 180 10.20 -24.08 -17.32
N ARG A 181 9.14 -24.83 -16.99
CA ARG A 181 7.98 -24.29 -16.24
C ARG A 181 8.36 -23.86 -14.83
N ILE A 182 9.21 -24.63 -14.13
CA ILE A 182 9.72 -24.24 -12.81
C ILE A 182 10.59 -22.98 -12.92
N TYR A 183 11.51 -22.95 -13.88
CA TYR A 183 12.41 -21.82 -14.08
C TYR A 183 11.66 -20.52 -14.40
N THR A 184 10.71 -20.59 -15.34
CA THR A 184 9.85 -19.45 -15.69
C THR A 184 8.99 -18.99 -14.51
N THR A 185 8.39 -19.93 -13.76
CA THR A 185 7.62 -19.62 -12.54
C THR A 185 8.48 -18.89 -11.50
N LEU A 186 9.72 -19.36 -11.28
CA LEU A 186 10.64 -18.76 -10.33
C LEU A 186 11.09 -17.36 -10.77
N ILE A 187 11.42 -17.17 -12.06
CA ILE A 187 11.73 -15.84 -12.60
C ILE A 187 10.56 -14.89 -12.44
N THR A 188 9.35 -15.34 -12.77
CA THR A 188 8.13 -14.53 -12.63
C THR A 188 7.92 -14.13 -11.18
N LEU A 189 8.13 -15.03 -10.23
CA LEU A 189 8.03 -14.71 -8.80
C LEU A 189 9.09 -13.68 -8.37
N ILE A 190 10.35 -13.84 -8.79
CA ILE A 190 11.42 -12.87 -8.51
C ILE A 190 11.06 -11.49 -9.10
N LYS A 191 10.59 -11.46 -10.35
CA LYS A 191 10.14 -10.25 -11.04
C LYS A 191 9.02 -9.55 -10.26
N CYS A 192 8.01 -10.31 -9.82
CA CYS A 192 6.90 -9.79 -9.01
C CYS A 192 7.40 -9.19 -7.68
N VAL A 193 8.26 -9.91 -6.95
CA VAL A 193 8.81 -9.45 -5.67
C VAL A 193 9.64 -8.17 -5.84
N LEU A 194 10.53 -8.13 -6.84
CA LEU A 194 11.32 -6.93 -7.13
C LEU A 194 10.45 -5.74 -7.56
N GLY A 195 9.46 -5.98 -8.41
CA GLY A 195 8.56 -4.93 -8.87
C GLY A 195 7.69 -4.35 -7.74
N ILE A 196 7.15 -5.21 -6.87
CA ILE A 196 6.42 -4.79 -5.65
C ILE A 196 7.32 -3.97 -4.73
N PHE A 197 8.55 -4.42 -4.51
CA PHE A 197 9.52 -3.74 -3.65
C PHE A 197 9.87 -2.35 -4.19
N LEU A 198 10.21 -2.25 -5.49
CA LEU A 198 10.49 -0.97 -6.15
C LEU A 198 9.28 -0.03 -6.07
N GLN A 199 8.07 -0.55 -6.32
CA GLN A 199 6.86 0.25 -6.30
C GLN A 199 6.55 0.80 -4.91
N SER A 200 6.75 0.02 -3.85
CA SER A 200 6.58 0.48 -2.46
C SER A 200 7.61 1.55 -2.07
N ILE A 201 8.87 1.41 -2.50
CA ILE A 201 9.87 2.47 -2.27
C ILE A 201 9.40 3.80 -2.85
N LEU A 202 8.98 3.78 -4.11
CA LEU A 202 8.54 4.98 -4.81
C LEU A 202 7.25 5.55 -4.21
N ALA A 203 6.26 4.70 -3.94
CA ALA A 203 5.00 5.10 -3.32
C ALA A 203 5.22 5.71 -1.93
N SER A 204 6.06 5.10 -1.09
CA SER A 204 6.38 5.61 0.24
C SER A 204 7.12 6.95 0.19
N ILE A 205 8.14 7.08 -0.68
CA ILE A 205 8.86 8.35 -0.85
C ILE A 205 7.89 9.44 -1.30
N TYR A 206 7.05 9.17 -2.30
CA TYR A 206 6.06 10.12 -2.79
C TYR A 206 5.08 10.55 -1.71
N MET A 207 4.49 9.59 -0.98
CA MET A 207 3.52 9.87 0.08
C MET A 207 4.11 10.70 1.20
N LYS A 208 5.34 10.41 1.60
CA LYS A 208 6.01 11.17 2.65
C LYS A 208 6.36 12.56 2.21
N MET A 209 6.91 12.72 1.01
CA MET A 209 7.23 14.04 0.49
C MET A 209 5.96 14.88 0.36
N SER A 210 4.85 14.27 -0.04
CA SER A 210 3.53 14.92 -0.07
C SER A 210 3.08 15.35 1.33
N ILE A 211 3.21 14.50 2.35
CA ILE A 211 2.83 14.85 3.73
C ILE A 211 3.77 15.91 4.33
N ILE A 212 5.08 15.80 4.10
CA ILE A 212 6.09 16.77 4.56
C ILE A 212 5.84 18.13 3.93
N CYS A 213 5.43 18.15 2.65
CA CYS A 213 5.13 19.37 1.91
C CYS A 213 3.72 19.92 2.15
N ALA A 214 2.79 19.13 2.67
CA ALA A 214 1.41 19.57 2.90
C ALA A 214 1.28 20.90 3.69
N PRO A 215 2.10 21.17 4.72
CA PRO A 215 2.06 22.45 5.45
C PRO A 215 2.38 23.67 4.57
N ILE A 216 3.10 23.51 3.45
CA ILE A 216 3.40 24.61 2.52
C ILE A 216 2.12 25.14 1.89
N PHE A 217 1.19 24.27 1.52
CA PHE A 217 -0.11 24.69 1.01
C PHE A 217 -0.90 25.45 2.08
N ILE A 218 -0.82 25.01 3.34
CA ILE A 218 -1.47 25.70 4.45
C ILE A 218 -0.84 27.08 4.67
N ILE A 219 0.50 27.19 4.65
CA ILE A 219 1.21 28.47 4.75
C ILE A 219 0.83 29.39 3.59
N TYR A 220 0.73 28.86 2.37
CA TYR A 220 0.33 29.62 1.20
C TYR A 220 -1.10 30.14 1.33
N MET A 221 -2.06 29.28 1.69
CA MET A 221 -3.45 29.65 1.95
C MET A 221 -3.56 30.70 3.07
N VAL A 222 -2.82 30.51 4.16
CA VAL A 222 -2.74 31.46 5.28
C VAL A 222 -2.15 32.80 4.83
N SER A 223 -1.10 32.80 4.01
CA SER A 223 -0.52 34.02 3.44
C SER A 223 -1.49 34.73 2.48
N CYS A 224 -2.34 33.99 1.77
CA CYS A 224 -3.43 34.60 0.99
C CYS A 224 -4.49 35.21 1.90
N MET A 225 -4.80 34.58 3.04
CA MET A 225 -5.76 35.11 4.02
C MET A 225 -5.21 36.29 4.82
N SER A 226 -3.89 36.41 5.02
CA SER A 226 -3.30 37.55 5.73
C SER A 226 -3.46 38.86 4.96
N ILE A 227 -3.54 38.80 3.62
CA ILE A 227 -3.95 39.94 2.78
C ILE A 227 -5.33 40.49 3.21
N CYS A 228 -6.17 39.67 3.84
CA CYS A 228 -7.45 40.04 4.41
C CYS A 228 -7.39 40.49 5.90
N GLN A 229 -6.23 40.98 6.39
CA GLN A 229 -6.03 41.69 7.68
C GLN A 229 -6.07 40.86 8.98
N ASN A 230 -5.62 39.59 8.96
CA ASN A 230 -5.63 38.72 10.15
C ASN A 230 -4.22 38.15 10.49
N GLU A 231 -3.23 39.05 10.70
CA GLU A 231 -1.81 38.69 10.57
C GLU A 231 -1.18 37.96 11.78
N ASP A 232 -1.57 38.26 13.02
CA ASP A 232 -0.75 37.87 14.19
C ASP A 232 -1.06 36.49 14.80
N ILE A 233 -2.27 35.96 14.61
CA ILE A 233 -2.69 34.69 15.26
C ILE A 233 -2.22 33.46 14.45
N GLN A 234 -1.83 33.64 13.19
CA GLN A 234 -1.69 32.53 12.25
C GLN A 234 -0.28 31.91 12.21
N ALA A 235 0.79 32.70 12.42
CA ALA A 235 2.16 32.21 12.32
C ALA A 235 2.55 31.28 13.49
N GLN A 236 2.18 31.65 14.73
CA GLN A 236 2.44 30.84 15.93
C GLN A 236 1.71 29.48 15.84
N ALA A 237 0.47 29.49 15.35
CA ALA A 237 -0.33 28.28 15.17
C ALA A 237 0.32 27.30 14.17
N ILE A 238 0.88 27.81 13.06
CA ILE A 238 1.60 26.98 12.07
C ILE A 238 2.88 26.37 12.68
N VAL A 239 3.65 27.15 13.45
CA VAL A 239 4.88 26.65 14.08
C VAL A 239 4.57 25.53 15.08
N VAL A 240 3.46 25.63 15.81
CA VAL A 240 3.01 24.60 16.75
C VAL A 240 2.44 23.37 16.04
N ALA A 241 1.67 23.58 14.96
CA ALA A 241 1.06 22.50 14.20
C ALA A 241 2.08 21.68 13.39
N PHE A 242 3.09 22.35 12.83
CA PHE A 242 4.09 21.76 11.94
C PHE A 242 5.51 22.12 12.40
N PRO A 243 6.01 21.52 13.50
CA PRO A 243 7.29 21.91 14.08
C PRO A 243 8.48 21.81 13.11
N TRP A 244 8.47 20.84 12.19
CA TRP A 244 9.53 20.68 11.20
C TRP A 244 9.61 21.85 10.23
N VAL A 245 8.48 22.41 9.78
CA VAL A 245 8.49 23.63 8.93
C VAL A 245 8.67 24.88 9.79
N GLY A 246 8.06 24.90 10.97
CA GLY A 246 8.10 26.01 11.92
C GLY A 246 9.52 26.36 12.38
N GLN A 247 10.38 25.36 12.61
CA GLN A 247 11.78 25.58 12.95
C GLN A 247 12.53 26.34 11.84
N TYR A 248 12.40 25.91 10.58
CA TYR A 248 13.04 26.61 9.46
C TYR A 248 12.47 28.02 9.25
N LEU A 249 11.15 28.20 9.42
CA LEU A 249 10.53 29.53 9.38
C LEU A 249 11.08 30.46 10.48
N ASN A 250 11.25 29.94 11.70
CA ASN A 250 11.82 30.71 12.81
C ASN A 250 13.28 31.08 12.55
N ILE A 251 14.07 30.18 11.98
CA ILE A 251 15.47 30.45 11.59
C ILE A 251 15.52 31.52 10.51
N LEU A 252 14.66 31.46 9.49
CA LEU A 252 14.59 32.47 8.43
C LEU A 252 14.16 33.84 8.98
N ASN A 253 13.18 33.88 9.88
CA ASN A 253 12.75 35.11 10.55
C ASN A 253 13.89 35.73 11.36
N ARG A 254 14.65 34.93 12.13
CA ARG A 254 15.81 35.40 12.90
C ARG A 254 16.92 35.95 12.01
N ASN A 255 17.10 35.37 10.83
CA ASN A 255 18.13 35.78 9.87
C ASN A 255 17.64 36.84 8.87
N HIS A 256 16.43 37.40 9.05
CA HIS A 256 15.79 38.35 8.13
C HIS A 256 15.78 37.91 6.65
N LYS A 257 15.72 36.60 6.39
CA LYS A 257 15.66 36.02 5.05
C LYS A 257 14.23 35.89 4.55
N LEU A 258 14.05 35.90 3.23
CA LEU A 258 12.74 35.81 2.59
C LEU A 258 12.15 34.40 2.75
N LYS A 259 10.94 34.31 3.33
CA LYS A 259 10.15 33.07 3.45
C LYS A 259 9.84 32.41 2.10
N GLN A 260 9.87 33.18 1.01
CA GLN A 260 9.60 32.72 -0.35
C GLN A 260 10.61 31.69 -0.85
N GLU A 261 11.88 31.76 -0.40
CA GLU A 261 12.91 30.80 -0.81
C GLU A 261 12.61 29.40 -0.29
N LEU A 262 12.13 29.30 0.96
CA LEU A 262 11.68 28.05 1.57
C LEU A 262 10.48 27.49 0.78
N LEU A 263 9.47 28.32 0.53
CA LEU A 263 8.28 27.96 -0.24
C LEU A 263 8.67 27.37 -1.61
N LYS A 264 9.56 28.07 -2.33
CA LYS A 264 10.06 27.64 -3.64
C LYS A 264 10.80 26.31 -3.55
N ALA A 265 11.64 26.10 -2.55
CA ALA A 265 12.38 24.84 -2.37
C ALA A 265 11.43 23.65 -2.14
N PHE A 266 10.42 23.79 -1.30
CA PHE A 266 9.42 22.73 -1.07
C PHE A 266 8.53 22.47 -2.29
N ILE A 267 8.13 23.52 -3.03
CA ILE A 267 7.37 23.35 -4.28
C ILE A 267 8.23 22.61 -5.32
N GLN A 268 9.50 22.98 -5.47
CA GLN A 268 10.44 22.28 -6.36
C GLN A 268 10.63 20.82 -5.95
N MET A 269 10.74 20.56 -4.64
CA MET A 269 10.81 19.20 -4.10
C MET A 269 9.54 18.39 -4.42
N LEU A 270 8.35 18.98 -4.21
CA LEU A 270 7.07 18.34 -4.54
C LEU A 270 6.97 18.02 -6.03
N ILE A 271 7.32 18.97 -6.90
CA ILE A 271 7.33 18.78 -8.36
C ILE A 271 8.30 17.68 -8.74
N LEU A 272 9.52 17.66 -8.18
CA LEU A 272 10.51 16.62 -8.46
C LEU A 272 9.98 15.23 -8.11
N PHE A 273 9.44 15.04 -6.90
CA PHE A 273 8.92 13.74 -6.48
C PHE A 273 7.63 13.35 -7.19
N TYR A 274 6.79 14.32 -7.54
CA TYR A 274 5.63 14.09 -8.40
C TYR A 274 6.07 13.64 -9.79
N LEU A 275 7.10 14.26 -10.39
CA LEU A 275 7.64 13.84 -11.68
C LEU A 275 8.24 12.43 -11.59
N ILE A 276 9.01 12.11 -10.54
CA ILE A 276 9.54 10.74 -10.34
C ILE A 276 8.39 9.72 -10.25
N TYR A 277 7.35 10.03 -9.46
CA TYR A 277 6.18 9.18 -9.34
C TYR A 277 5.42 9.06 -10.67
N PHE A 278 5.20 10.19 -11.35
CA PHE A 278 4.53 10.26 -12.64
C PHE A 278 5.31 9.51 -13.71
N PHE A 279 6.64 9.62 -13.76
CA PHE A 279 7.46 8.85 -14.71
C PHE A 279 7.42 7.36 -14.42
N GLN A 280 7.29 6.92 -13.17
CA GLN A 280 7.08 5.51 -12.88
C GLN A 280 5.66 5.05 -13.26
N PHE A 281 4.66 5.88 -12.98
CA PHE A 281 3.23 5.61 -13.22
C PHE A 281 2.88 5.63 -14.71
N SER A 282 3.18 6.74 -15.38
CA SER A 282 2.94 6.97 -16.82
C SER A 282 3.99 6.30 -17.68
N GLY A 283 5.19 6.08 -17.14
CA GLY A 283 6.28 5.55 -17.92
C GLY A 283 6.09 4.09 -18.27
N TYR A 284 6.70 3.76 -19.40
CA TYR A 284 7.00 2.41 -19.83
C TYR A 284 7.62 1.57 -18.69
N SER A 285 8.38 2.14 -17.73
CA SER A 285 9.11 1.33 -16.73
C SER A 285 8.23 0.54 -15.76
N GLY A 286 7.31 1.18 -15.04
CA GLY A 286 6.51 0.51 -14.00
C GLY A 286 5.45 -0.41 -14.59
N SER A 287 4.75 0.08 -15.61
CA SER A 287 3.73 -0.69 -16.33
C SER A 287 4.34 -1.88 -17.07
N ILE A 288 5.47 -1.74 -17.77
CA ILE A 288 6.07 -2.88 -18.50
C ILE A 288 6.78 -3.85 -17.58
N GLN A 289 7.36 -3.38 -16.46
CA GLN A 289 7.99 -4.29 -15.52
C GLN A 289 7.00 -5.21 -14.83
N LEU A 290 5.79 -4.75 -14.50
CA LEU A 290 4.80 -5.56 -13.79
C LEU A 290 3.71 -6.14 -14.69
N PHE A 291 3.39 -5.46 -15.79
CA PHE A 291 2.32 -5.81 -16.72
C PHE A 291 2.88 -5.94 -18.14
N THR A 292 3.54 -7.07 -18.44
CA THR A 292 4.13 -7.32 -19.76
C THR A 292 3.14 -7.72 -20.86
N LYS A 293 1.90 -8.05 -20.49
CA LYS A 293 0.86 -8.57 -21.39
C LYS A 293 -0.26 -7.55 -21.58
N SER A 294 -1.19 -7.78 -22.51
CA SER A 294 -2.38 -6.94 -22.63
C SER A 294 -3.31 -7.11 -21.41
N TYR A 295 -3.82 -5.99 -20.90
CA TYR A 295 -4.68 -5.93 -19.71
C TYR A 295 -5.80 -4.89 -19.90
N PRO A 296 -6.93 -5.00 -19.16
CA PRO A 296 -8.02 -4.02 -19.25
C PRO A 296 -7.57 -2.64 -18.76
N ARG A 297 -8.10 -1.58 -19.37
CA ARG A 297 -7.73 -0.21 -19.01
C ARG A 297 -8.02 0.09 -17.55
N GLY A 298 -7.17 0.91 -16.95
CA GLY A 298 -7.29 1.32 -15.55
C GLY A 298 -6.81 0.27 -14.55
N LEU A 299 -6.55 -0.99 -14.93
CA LEU A 299 -6.03 -2.01 -14.01
C LEU A 299 -4.71 -1.57 -13.38
N SER A 300 -3.76 -1.12 -14.19
CA SER A 300 -2.47 -0.63 -13.71
C SER A 300 -2.62 0.62 -12.83
N GLU A 301 -3.50 1.55 -13.21
CA GLU A 301 -3.78 2.77 -12.46
C GLU A 301 -4.37 2.47 -11.08
N ASN A 302 -5.34 1.56 -11.04
CA ASN A 302 -5.99 1.10 -9.81
C ASN A 302 -5.00 0.33 -8.92
N PHE A 303 -4.13 -0.49 -9.52
CA PHE A 303 -3.06 -1.21 -8.81
C PHE A 303 -2.09 -0.25 -8.12
N PHE A 304 -1.56 0.74 -8.84
CA PHE A 304 -0.65 1.73 -8.26
C PHE A 304 -1.34 2.63 -7.23
N SER A 305 -2.60 3.00 -7.47
CA SER A 305 -3.43 3.72 -6.50
C SER A 305 -3.64 2.93 -5.21
N SER A 306 -3.87 1.61 -5.31
CA SER A 306 -3.98 0.73 -4.14
C SER A 306 -2.67 0.62 -3.36
N PHE A 307 -1.52 0.58 -4.04
CA PHE A 307 -0.21 0.63 -3.39
C PHE A 307 -0.03 1.92 -2.58
N LEU A 308 -0.36 3.05 -3.18
CA LEU A 308 -0.28 4.35 -2.55
C LEU A 308 -1.22 4.45 -1.34
N LEU A 309 -2.45 3.95 -1.46
CA LEU A 309 -3.43 3.91 -0.37
C LEU A 309 -2.94 3.03 0.79
N ASN A 310 -2.37 1.88 0.51
CA ASN A 310 -1.82 0.98 1.53
C ASN A 310 -0.61 1.59 2.25
N GLU A 311 0.32 2.22 1.53
CA GLU A 311 1.45 2.94 2.13
C GLU A 311 0.96 4.10 3.02
N PHE A 312 -0.03 4.86 2.54
CA PHE A 312 -0.66 5.92 3.33
C PHE A 312 -1.31 5.38 4.61
N ALA A 313 -2.08 4.30 4.49
CA ALA A 313 -2.69 3.62 5.62
C ALA A 313 -1.63 3.11 6.60
N CYS A 314 -0.52 2.56 6.10
CA CYS A 314 0.60 2.11 6.93
C CYS A 314 1.23 3.25 7.74
N ILE A 315 1.43 4.43 7.12
CA ILE A 315 2.00 5.62 7.75
C ILE A 315 1.14 6.16 8.89
N ILE A 316 -0.18 6.20 8.67
CA ILE A 316 -1.12 6.75 9.64
C ILE A 316 -1.39 5.74 10.75
N PHE A 317 -1.74 4.51 10.38
CA PHE A 317 -2.43 3.61 11.30
C PHE A 317 -1.55 2.61 12.04
N LEU A 318 -0.41 2.18 11.49
CA LEU A 318 0.30 1.02 12.03
C LEU A 318 1.37 1.44 13.01
N ARG A 319 1.15 1.17 14.31
CA ARG A 319 2.03 1.61 15.39
C ARG A 319 2.53 0.45 16.26
N THR A 320 1.72 -0.59 16.42
CA THR A 320 2.04 -1.76 17.26
C THR A 320 3.06 -2.71 16.63
N ARG A 321 3.70 -3.53 17.47
CA ARG A 321 4.68 -4.55 17.03
C ARG A 321 4.08 -5.54 16.03
N SER A 322 2.90 -6.07 16.33
CA SER A 322 2.27 -7.11 15.52
C SER A 322 1.85 -6.56 14.16
N SER A 323 1.24 -5.37 14.12
CA SER A 323 0.80 -4.77 12.86
C SER A 323 1.97 -4.44 11.95
N LEU A 324 3.02 -3.79 12.48
CA LEU A 324 4.23 -3.42 11.72
C LEU A 324 4.98 -4.65 11.18
N TYR A 325 4.91 -5.79 11.87
CA TYR A 325 5.59 -7.00 11.43
C TYR A 325 4.78 -7.82 10.40
N PHE A 326 3.48 -7.98 10.63
CA PHE A 326 2.65 -8.92 9.86
C PHE A 326 1.93 -8.27 8.69
N ILE A 327 1.39 -7.05 8.82
CA ILE A 327 0.57 -6.44 7.77
C ILE A 327 1.33 -6.28 6.45
N PRO A 328 2.57 -5.75 6.43
CA PRO A 328 3.28 -5.63 5.17
C PRO A 328 3.51 -6.97 4.49
N LYS A 329 3.79 -8.04 5.25
CA LYS A 329 3.98 -9.39 4.70
C LYS A 329 2.71 -9.92 4.06
N TYR A 330 1.57 -9.75 4.72
CA TYR A 330 0.30 -10.20 4.17
C TYR A 330 -0.12 -9.37 2.95
N ILE A 331 0.05 -8.04 2.97
CA ILE A 331 -0.22 -7.20 1.80
C ILE A 331 0.70 -7.58 0.63
N ALA A 332 2.02 -7.75 0.86
CA ALA A 332 2.94 -8.25 -0.16
C ALA A 332 2.47 -9.59 -0.73
N LEU A 333 2.11 -10.54 0.13
CA LEU A 333 1.63 -11.86 -0.30
C LEU A 333 0.40 -11.74 -1.20
N THR A 334 -0.59 -10.91 -0.85
CA THR A 334 -1.78 -10.71 -1.69
C THR A 334 -1.44 -10.12 -3.06
N TYR A 335 -0.52 -9.15 -3.13
CA TYR A 335 -0.05 -8.61 -4.40
C TYR A 335 0.76 -9.63 -5.22
N ILE A 336 1.62 -10.43 -4.57
CA ILE A 336 2.38 -11.49 -5.25
C ILE A 336 1.41 -12.51 -5.83
N LEU A 337 0.38 -12.93 -5.10
CA LEU A 337 -0.63 -13.87 -5.60
C LEU A 337 -1.40 -13.30 -6.80
N PHE A 338 -1.80 -12.02 -6.74
CA PHE A 338 -2.46 -11.35 -7.85
C PHE A 338 -1.56 -11.23 -9.08
N LEU A 339 -0.32 -10.77 -8.93
CA LEU A 339 0.62 -10.64 -10.05
C LEU A 339 1.03 -12.00 -10.61
N TYR A 340 1.13 -13.01 -9.76
CA TYR A 340 1.38 -14.38 -10.19
C TYR A 340 0.21 -14.92 -11.02
N TYR A 341 -1.03 -14.70 -10.59
CA TYR A 341 -2.21 -15.00 -11.41
C TYR A 341 -2.16 -14.26 -12.75
N PHE A 342 -1.88 -12.96 -12.74
CA PHE A 342 -1.76 -12.14 -13.95
C PHE A 342 -0.71 -12.67 -14.94
N GLU A 343 0.47 -13.01 -14.46
CA GLU A 343 1.58 -13.46 -15.30
C GLU A 343 1.43 -14.90 -15.79
N THR A 344 0.69 -15.75 -15.08
CA THR A 344 0.49 -17.15 -15.48
C THR A 344 -0.63 -17.34 -16.51
N THR A 345 -1.62 -16.44 -16.55
CA THR A 345 -2.69 -16.49 -17.56
C THR A 345 -2.34 -15.67 -18.81
N ILE A 346 -2.88 -16.02 -19.98
CA ILE A 346 -2.75 -15.20 -21.21
C ILE A 346 -3.64 -13.96 -21.08
N TYR A 347 -4.91 -14.20 -20.81
CA TYR A 347 -5.90 -13.22 -20.40
C TYR A 347 -6.82 -13.89 -19.38
N GLY A 348 -7.26 -13.15 -18.38
CA GLY A 348 -8.06 -13.70 -17.29
C GLY A 348 -8.96 -12.63 -16.70
N TYR A 349 -9.64 -12.98 -15.61
CA TYR A 349 -10.57 -12.09 -14.91
C TYR A 349 -9.81 -11.10 -14.02
N TYR A 350 -8.94 -10.29 -14.61
CA TYR A 350 -7.97 -9.45 -13.91
C TYR A 350 -8.61 -8.41 -12.99
N ASN A 351 -9.68 -7.74 -13.44
CA ASN A 351 -10.41 -6.76 -12.63
C ASN A 351 -11.02 -7.41 -11.38
N LEU A 352 -11.67 -8.57 -11.53
CA LEU A 352 -12.25 -9.31 -10.41
C LEU A 352 -11.16 -9.82 -9.45
N ALA A 353 -10.08 -10.41 -9.98
CA ALA A 353 -8.93 -10.85 -9.18
C ALA A 353 -8.30 -9.70 -8.39
N PHE A 354 -8.22 -8.50 -9.00
CA PHE A 354 -7.72 -7.32 -8.35
C PHE A 354 -8.67 -6.80 -7.25
N GLN A 355 -9.98 -6.83 -7.46
CA GLN A 355 -10.97 -6.50 -6.43
C GLN A 355 -10.89 -7.46 -5.23
N ILE A 356 -10.68 -8.75 -5.47
CA ILE A 356 -10.44 -9.76 -4.41
C ILE A 356 -9.17 -9.40 -3.63
N CYS A 357 -8.10 -9.03 -4.34
CA CYS A 357 -6.84 -8.58 -3.75
C CYS A 357 -7.08 -7.37 -2.82
N ILE A 358 -7.75 -6.32 -3.30
CA ILE A 358 -8.10 -5.14 -2.48
C ILE A 358 -8.95 -5.52 -1.26
N CYS A 359 -10.01 -6.32 -1.45
CA CYS A 359 -10.87 -6.74 -0.34
C CYS A 359 -10.08 -7.55 0.71
N SER A 360 -9.15 -8.39 0.28
CA SER A 360 -8.29 -9.15 1.20
C SER A 360 -7.36 -8.22 2.00
N GLN A 361 -6.82 -7.18 1.38
CA GLN A 361 -5.99 -6.17 2.04
C GLN A 361 -6.79 -5.36 3.05
N PHE A 362 -8.00 -4.90 2.70
CA PHE A 362 -8.88 -4.23 3.65
C PHE A 362 -9.32 -5.13 4.80
N THR A 363 -9.50 -6.43 4.56
CA THR A 363 -9.77 -7.42 5.60
C THR A 363 -8.62 -7.48 6.60
N ILE A 364 -7.39 -7.63 6.10
CA ILE A 364 -6.17 -7.67 6.93
C ILE A 364 -6.05 -6.36 7.72
N LEU A 365 -6.12 -5.22 7.04
CA LEU A 365 -5.97 -3.90 7.68
C LEU A 365 -7.04 -3.68 8.75
N SER A 366 -8.32 -3.92 8.44
CA SER A 366 -9.43 -3.72 9.39
C SER A 366 -9.31 -4.64 10.60
N SER A 367 -8.94 -5.90 10.38
CA SER A 367 -8.75 -6.86 11.47
C SER A 367 -7.61 -6.45 12.40
N PHE A 368 -6.46 -6.06 11.85
CA PHE A 368 -5.34 -5.63 12.68
C PHE A 368 -5.62 -4.30 13.39
N LEU A 369 -6.34 -3.38 12.75
CA LEU A 369 -6.76 -2.14 13.38
C LEU A 369 -7.65 -2.39 14.59
N LEU A 370 -8.61 -3.31 14.48
CA LEU A 370 -9.51 -3.66 15.59
C LEU A 370 -8.79 -4.39 16.72
N TYR A 371 -8.04 -5.44 16.40
CA TYR A 371 -7.50 -6.35 17.41
C TYR A 371 -6.19 -5.88 18.03
N PHE A 372 -5.37 -5.09 17.31
CA PHE A 372 -4.08 -4.62 17.80
C PHE A 372 -4.07 -3.11 18.03
N GLU A 373 -4.39 -2.29 17.03
CA GLU A 373 -4.20 -0.82 17.16
C GLU A 373 -5.24 -0.18 18.10
N ILE A 374 -6.52 -0.53 17.98
CA ILE A 374 -7.57 -0.01 18.87
C ILE A 374 -7.40 -0.53 20.29
N ALA A 375 -7.06 -1.82 20.45
CA ALA A 375 -6.78 -2.40 21.76
C ALA A 375 -5.55 -1.74 22.43
N ALA A 376 -4.55 -1.35 21.65
CA ALA A 376 -3.34 -0.71 22.16
C ALA A 376 -3.58 0.67 22.79
N LEU A 377 -4.68 1.34 22.46
CA LEU A 377 -5.07 2.59 23.11
C LEU A 377 -5.41 2.41 24.60
N GLU A 378 -5.80 1.19 25.00
CA GLU A 378 -6.18 0.86 26.38
C GLU A 378 -5.03 0.17 27.15
N TRP A 379 -3.90 -0.11 26.49
CA TRP A 379 -2.75 -0.72 27.14
C TRP A 379 -2.02 0.26 28.06
N SER A 380 -1.34 -0.27 29.08
CA SER A 380 -0.50 0.54 29.95
C SER A 380 0.59 1.26 29.15
N THR A 381 0.64 2.58 29.31
CA THR A 381 1.62 3.46 28.66
C THR A 381 3.04 3.25 29.15
N ILE A 382 3.23 2.53 30.26
CA ILE A 382 4.54 2.23 30.85
C ILE A 382 5.28 1.19 30.00
N SER A 383 4.56 0.21 29.46
CA SER A 383 5.16 -0.89 28.71
C SER A 383 5.93 -0.39 27.48
N PRO A 384 7.16 -0.89 27.23
CA PRO A 384 8.00 -0.46 26.09
C PRO A 384 7.42 -0.86 24.73
N TYR A 385 6.42 -1.75 24.71
CA TYR A 385 5.73 -2.20 23.50
C TYR A 385 4.39 -1.51 23.26
N THR A 386 3.98 -0.59 24.14
CA THR A 386 2.77 0.20 23.97
C THR A 386 3.11 1.51 23.26
N PRO A 387 2.50 1.79 22.09
CA PRO A 387 2.56 3.11 21.47
C PRO A 387 2.07 4.18 22.44
N SER A 388 2.77 5.30 22.52
CA SER A 388 2.40 6.44 23.37
C SER A 388 2.80 7.74 22.69
N PHE A 389 2.38 8.89 23.23
CA PHE A 389 2.71 10.19 22.64
C PHE A 389 4.23 10.42 22.52
N ASP A 390 5.00 10.01 23.53
CA ASP A 390 6.47 10.11 23.48
C ASP A 390 7.10 9.03 22.61
N ARG A 391 6.43 7.87 22.50
CA ARG A 391 6.88 6.70 21.75
C ARG A 391 5.85 6.33 20.70
N PRO A 392 5.73 7.13 19.62
CA PRO A 392 4.62 7.02 18.70
C PRO A 392 4.60 5.71 17.90
N ARG A 393 5.69 4.92 17.90
CA ARG A 393 5.79 3.59 17.28
C ARG A 393 6.71 2.67 18.10
N VAL A 394 6.49 1.36 17.97
CA VAL A 394 7.30 0.34 18.66
C VAL A 394 8.61 0.03 17.94
N PHE A 395 8.64 0.12 16.61
CA PHE A 395 9.80 -0.19 15.78
C PHE A 395 10.28 0.98 14.92
N TYR A 396 11.58 0.98 14.64
CA TYR A 396 12.33 2.08 14.04
C TYR A 396 13.37 1.56 13.02
N THR A 397 13.66 2.29 11.93
CA THR A 397 14.60 1.97 10.83
C THR A 397 16.11 2.09 11.14
N PRO A 398 16.89 1.01 11.29
CA PRO A 398 18.24 1.01 11.92
C PRO A 398 19.32 1.97 11.38
N LEU A 399 19.19 2.52 10.16
CA LEU A 399 20.16 3.43 9.52
C LEU A 399 20.24 4.85 10.15
N PHE A 400 20.05 4.99 11.45
CA PHE A 400 19.77 6.29 12.08
C PHE A 400 20.99 7.16 12.37
N ASN A 401 20.85 8.45 12.04
CA ASN A 401 21.61 9.57 12.62
C ASN A 401 20.71 10.35 13.59
N ILE A 402 21.19 10.67 14.79
CA ILE A 402 20.50 11.34 15.92
C ILE A 402 19.85 12.69 15.54
N ASN A 403 20.27 13.32 14.44
CA ASN A 403 19.74 14.60 13.95
C ASN A 403 18.23 14.61 13.62
N TRP A 404 17.62 13.44 13.40
CA TRP A 404 16.17 13.27 13.14
C TRP A 404 15.23 13.74 14.26
N MET A 405 15.73 14.10 15.45
CA MET A 405 14.91 14.71 16.49
C MET A 405 14.27 16.01 15.96
N ASN A 406 15.04 16.77 15.18
CA ASN A 406 14.67 18.06 14.59
C ASN A 406 14.54 18.04 13.04
N ASP A 407 15.07 17.02 12.36
CA ASP A 407 15.07 16.95 10.89
C ASP A 407 13.83 16.28 10.27
N ILE A 408 13.82 16.29 8.92
CA ILE A 408 12.85 15.65 8.02
C ILE A 408 12.53 14.21 8.49
N PRO A 409 11.24 13.78 8.50
CA PRO A 409 10.87 12.46 8.97
C PRO A 409 11.52 11.34 8.16
N THR A 410 11.82 10.23 8.83
CA THR A 410 12.60 9.15 8.24
C THR A 410 11.86 8.39 7.13
N LEU A 411 12.61 8.06 6.08
CA LEU A 411 12.15 7.28 4.93
C LEU A 411 12.07 5.78 5.27
N TRP A 412 10.98 5.37 5.92
CA TRP A 412 10.52 3.97 6.02
C TRP A 412 9.48 3.59 4.92
N THR A 413 9.57 2.41 4.33
CA THR A 413 8.54 1.87 3.41
C THR A 413 7.85 0.71 4.10
N MET A 414 6.66 0.30 3.67
CA MET A 414 6.00 -0.86 4.28
C MET A 414 6.88 -2.12 4.23
N PHE A 415 7.74 -2.26 3.22
CA PHE A 415 8.63 -3.41 3.04
C PHE A 415 10.06 -3.21 3.57
N TYR A 416 10.36 -2.06 4.18
CA TYR A 416 11.67 -1.86 4.79
C TYR A 416 11.71 -2.48 6.19
N PRO A 417 12.74 -3.28 6.55
CA PRO A 417 12.81 -3.91 7.85
C PRO A 417 12.91 -2.87 8.97
N LEU A 418 11.99 -2.96 9.93
CA LEU A 418 12.05 -2.17 11.15
C LEU A 418 12.74 -2.97 12.26
N CYS A 419 13.61 -2.31 13.01
CA CYS A 419 14.33 -2.90 14.12
C CYS A 419 13.64 -2.63 15.45
N GLY A 420 13.67 -3.65 16.32
CA GLY A 420 13.30 -3.55 17.72
C GLY A 420 14.30 -2.74 18.54
N ARG A 421 13.86 -2.24 19.69
CA ARG A 421 14.66 -1.52 20.68
C ARG A 421 15.99 -2.22 21.04
N ARG A 422 16.03 -3.55 20.98
CA ARG A 422 17.24 -4.35 21.24
C ARG A 422 18.43 -4.07 20.31
N TYR A 423 18.19 -3.46 19.15
CA TYR A 423 19.25 -3.11 18.18
C TYR A 423 19.77 -1.68 18.35
N PHE A 424 19.25 -0.93 19.33
CA PHE A 424 19.64 0.44 19.59
C PHE A 424 20.53 0.49 20.83
N GLN A 425 21.58 1.31 20.77
CA GLN A 425 22.36 1.67 21.94
C GLN A 425 21.47 2.39 22.97
N ILE A 426 21.81 2.23 24.25
CA ILE A 426 21.04 2.78 25.37
C ILE A 426 20.95 4.31 25.28
N GLN A 427 22.01 4.98 24.81
CA GLN A 427 22.03 6.43 24.57
C GLN A 427 20.97 6.87 23.56
N ASN A 428 20.85 6.13 22.45
CA ASN A 428 19.85 6.39 21.41
C ASN A 428 18.43 6.19 21.96
N LEU A 429 18.22 5.18 22.79
CA LEU A 429 16.93 4.93 23.45
C LEU A 429 16.60 5.98 24.51
N ALA A 430 17.59 6.45 25.27
CA ALA A 430 17.41 7.50 26.27
C ALA A 430 16.99 8.84 25.61
N LEU A 431 17.55 9.15 24.44
CA LEU A 431 17.12 10.27 23.60
C LEU A 431 15.71 10.08 23.03
N VAL A 432 15.39 8.87 22.54
CA VAL A 432 14.06 8.55 22.00
C VAL A 432 12.98 8.69 23.07
N ASP A 433 13.22 8.13 24.25
CA ASP A 433 12.27 8.07 25.35
C ASP A 433 12.31 9.35 26.23
N LYS A 434 13.13 10.34 25.88
CA LYS A 434 13.38 11.58 26.68
C LYS A 434 13.70 11.28 28.14
N ASN A 435 14.38 10.17 28.41
CA ASN A 435 14.82 9.83 29.75
C ASN A 435 16.12 10.59 30.06
N TYR A 436 15.99 11.90 30.32
CA TYR A 436 17.12 12.79 30.56
C TYR A 436 17.95 12.36 31.78
N ILE A 437 17.32 11.69 32.75
CA ILE A 437 18.02 11.15 33.92
C ILE A 437 18.98 10.04 33.48
N LEU A 438 18.48 9.07 32.71
CA LEU A 438 19.31 7.99 32.16
C LEU A 438 20.39 8.52 31.22
N LEU A 439 20.04 9.48 30.35
CA LEU A 439 20.98 10.10 29.42
C LEU A 439 22.10 10.84 30.15
N ASN A 440 21.77 11.68 31.14
CA ASN A 440 22.76 12.41 31.93
C ASN A 440 23.65 11.45 32.72
N ASN A 441 23.10 10.36 33.26
CA ASN A 441 23.90 9.33 33.94
C ASN A 441 24.91 8.66 32.99
N LEU A 442 24.52 8.39 31.74
CA LEU A 442 25.41 7.81 30.73
C LEU A 442 26.49 8.79 30.27
N LEU A 443 26.12 10.06 30.01
CA LEU A 443 27.08 11.11 29.64
C LEU A 443 28.11 11.36 30.74
N ASN A 444 27.66 11.37 32.00
CA ASN A 444 28.56 11.50 33.15
C ASN A 444 29.49 10.28 33.30
N GLN A 445 29.02 9.08 32.96
CA GLN A 445 29.87 7.88 32.95
C GLN A 445 30.94 7.96 31.85
N GLU A 446 30.59 8.38 30.63
CA GLU A 446 31.57 8.56 29.56
C GLU A 446 32.61 9.64 29.87
N GLN A 447 32.18 10.79 30.42
CA GLN A 447 33.10 11.85 30.86
C GLN A 447 34.04 11.39 31.98
N ASN A 448 33.58 10.52 32.87
CA ASN A 448 34.43 9.97 33.93
C ASN A 448 35.42 8.91 33.39
N VAL A 449 35.11 8.25 32.28
CA VAL A 449 36.01 7.30 31.60
C VAL A 449 37.08 8.05 30.80
N GLU A 450 36.75 9.15 30.12
CA GLU A 450 37.73 9.99 29.42
C GLU A 450 38.67 10.74 30.38
N ASN A 451 38.20 11.08 31.58
CA ASN A 451 39.01 11.75 32.61
C ASN A 451 39.78 10.78 33.53
N ALA A 452 39.63 9.47 33.35
CA ALA A 452 40.45 8.50 34.06
C ALA A 452 41.89 8.57 33.50
N PRO A 453 42.92 8.78 34.34
CA PRO A 453 44.30 8.76 33.86
C PRO A 453 44.56 7.41 33.18
N ILE A 454 45.09 7.46 31.95
CA ILE A 454 45.53 6.29 31.19
C ILE A 454 46.58 5.56 32.03
N GLN A 455 46.15 4.61 32.87
CA GLN A 455 47.04 3.60 33.41
C GLN A 455 47.30 2.64 32.27
N VAL A 456 48.42 2.83 31.57
CA VAL A 456 48.93 1.89 30.58
C VAL A 456 49.06 0.53 31.27
N PRO A 457 48.23 -0.48 30.96
CA PRO A 457 48.42 -1.80 31.49
C PRO A 457 49.67 -2.36 30.81
N ASN A 458 50.65 -2.81 31.59
CA ASN A 458 51.76 -3.61 31.10
C ASN A 458 51.19 -4.88 30.45
N LEU A 459 50.99 -4.85 29.13
CA LEU A 459 50.65 -6.00 28.30
C LEU A 459 51.92 -6.83 28.07
N LEU A 460 52.25 -7.66 29.05
CA LEU A 460 53.06 -8.85 28.84
C LEU A 460 52.37 -10.03 29.55
N ALA A 461 51.96 -10.99 28.72
CA ALA A 461 51.42 -12.31 29.04
C ALA A 461 49.98 -12.37 29.58
N GLN A 462 49.03 -12.67 28.69
CA GLN A 462 48.31 -13.96 28.69
C GLN A 462 47.27 -14.00 27.55
N ASP A 463 47.55 -14.84 26.55
CA ASP A 463 46.57 -15.32 25.59
C ASP A 463 45.55 -16.20 26.31
N VAL A 464 44.34 -15.69 26.53
CA VAL A 464 43.16 -16.50 26.83
C VAL A 464 42.02 -15.97 25.97
N LEU A 465 41.55 -16.82 25.05
CA LEU A 465 40.37 -16.64 24.21
C LEU A 465 39.15 -16.22 25.05
N PRO A 466 38.39 -15.18 24.66
CA PRO A 466 37.16 -14.82 25.35
C PRO A 466 36.07 -15.87 25.05
N GLN A 467 35.65 -16.58 26.09
CA GLN A 467 34.37 -17.30 26.08
C GLN A 467 33.21 -16.30 26.07
N PRO A 468 32.05 -16.67 25.49
CA PRO A 468 30.87 -15.81 25.46
C PRO A 468 30.40 -15.51 26.89
N GLN A 469 30.40 -14.22 27.25
CA GLN A 469 29.82 -13.74 28.49
C GLN A 469 28.34 -14.14 28.56
N GLN A 470 28.02 -14.98 29.54
CA GLN A 470 26.66 -15.13 30.01
C GLN A 470 26.19 -13.77 30.53
N VAL A 471 25.05 -13.32 30.00
CA VAL A 471 24.32 -12.17 30.50
C VAL A 471 23.90 -12.47 31.94
N ILE A 472 24.62 -11.90 32.90
CA ILE A 472 24.19 -11.83 34.30
C ILE A 472 22.96 -10.93 34.30
N GLN A 473 21.78 -11.51 34.52
CA GLN A 473 20.60 -10.75 34.90
C GLN A 473 20.90 -10.06 36.23
N PRO A 474 20.69 -8.73 36.36
CA PRO A 474 20.63 -8.14 37.68
C PRO A 474 19.35 -8.64 38.34
N GLU A 475 19.53 -9.47 39.36
CA GLU A 475 18.50 -9.82 40.33
C GLU A 475 18.12 -8.51 41.06
N ILE A 476 17.07 -7.84 40.59
CA ILE A 476 16.55 -6.64 41.24
C ILE A 476 15.81 -7.11 42.50
N GLN A 477 16.38 -6.76 43.64
CA GLN A 477 15.75 -6.69 44.95
C GLN A 477 14.48 -5.82 44.87
N ASN A 478 13.35 -6.41 44.49
CA ASN A 478 12.03 -5.77 44.51
C ASN A 478 11.23 -6.06 45.80
N ASP A 479 11.77 -6.84 46.73
CA ASP A 479 11.05 -7.23 47.95
C ASP A 479 11.20 -6.26 49.13
N GLN A 480 12.15 -5.31 49.09
CA GLN A 480 12.33 -4.34 50.19
C GLN A 480 11.63 -2.99 49.97
N ILE A 481 11.25 -2.64 48.74
CA ILE A 481 10.56 -1.37 48.46
C ILE A 481 9.03 -1.51 48.64
N ASN A 482 8.47 -2.69 48.44
CA ASN A 482 7.03 -2.92 48.65
C ASN A 482 6.62 -3.03 50.13
N GLN A 483 7.54 -3.28 51.06
CA GLN A 483 7.22 -3.29 52.50
C GLN A 483 7.23 -1.90 53.14
N GLN A 484 7.91 -0.90 52.57
CA GLN A 484 7.89 0.47 53.09
C GLN A 484 6.68 1.29 52.63
N ILE A 485 6.00 0.88 51.54
CA ILE A 485 4.79 1.57 51.06
C ILE A 485 3.53 1.08 51.79
N VAL A 486 3.50 -0.15 52.30
CA VAL A 486 2.35 -0.68 53.06
C VAL A 486 2.29 -0.12 54.49
N ILE A 487 3.42 0.21 55.11
CA ILE A 487 3.44 0.73 56.49
C ILE A 487 2.96 2.20 56.59
N ASN A 488 2.94 2.94 55.47
CA ASN A 488 2.63 4.38 55.49
C ASN A 488 1.21 4.75 55.07
N VAL A 489 0.36 3.78 54.72
CA VAL A 489 -1.07 4.00 54.39
C VAL A 489 -1.98 3.79 55.60
N ASP A 490 -1.57 2.97 56.57
CA ASP A 490 -2.38 2.67 57.77
C ASP A 490 -2.35 3.77 58.85
N ASN A 491 -1.51 4.81 58.70
CA ASN A 491 -1.39 5.92 59.67
C ASN A 491 -2.15 7.20 59.28
N ILE A 492 -2.96 7.20 58.20
CA ILE A 492 -3.65 8.42 57.72
C ILE A 492 -5.19 8.32 57.80
N LEU A 493 -5.78 7.17 58.14
CA LEU A 493 -7.23 7.04 58.33
C LEU A 493 -7.60 7.01 59.82
N GLY A 494 -7.43 8.16 60.47
CA GLY A 494 -8.04 8.45 61.76
C GLY A 494 -9.52 8.79 61.61
N ASN A 495 -10.34 8.03 62.33
CA ASN A 495 -11.62 8.40 62.96
C ASN A 495 -12.48 9.49 62.30
N ASP A 496 -13.63 9.09 61.76
CA ASP A 496 -14.90 9.76 62.05
C ASP A 496 -16.07 8.79 61.78
N GLN A 497 -16.64 8.25 62.87
CA GLN A 497 -17.99 7.69 62.86
C GLN A 497 -19.01 8.81 63.08
N PRO A 498 -20.15 8.80 62.39
CA PRO A 498 -21.37 9.32 62.96
C PRO A 498 -22.34 8.20 63.33
N GLN A 499 -22.86 8.36 64.53
CA GLN A 499 -23.87 7.54 65.18
C GLN A 499 -25.20 7.54 64.40
N GLN A 500 -25.92 6.43 64.58
CA GLN A 500 -27.32 6.24 64.24
C GLN A 500 -28.22 7.35 64.79
N GLN A 501 -29.23 7.75 64.02
CA GLN A 501 -30.53 8.11 64.59
C GLN A 501 -31.66 7.60 63.69
N ASN A 502 -32.49 6.77 64.32
CA ASN A 502 -33.81 6.35 63.88
C ASN A 502 -34.72 7.57 63.63
N GLN A 503 -35.65 7.48 62.68
CA GLN A 503 -37.11 7.43 62.94
C GLN A 503 -37.94 7.89 61.73
N LEU A 504 -38.92 7.03 61.42
CA LEU A 504 -40.30 7.33 61.02
C LEU A 504 -40.63 7.75 59.57
N LEU A 505 -41.58 6.97 59.04
CA LEU A 505 -42.53 7.15 57.94
C LEU A 505 -42.06 6.90 56.50
#